data_AF-A0A7C3C805-F1
#
_entry.id   AF-A0A7C3C805-F1
#
_cell.length_a   1.000
_cell.length_b   1.000
_cell.length_c   1.000
_cell.angle_alpha   90.00
_cell.angle_beta   90.00
_cell.angle_gamma   90.00
#
_symmetry.space_group_name_H-M   'P 1'
#
loop_
_entity.id
_entity.type
_entity.pdbx_description
1 polymer ?
#
loop_
_entity_poly.entity_id
_entity_poly.type
_entity_poly.pdbx_seq_one_letter_code
_entity_poly.pdbx_strand_id
1 'polypeptide(L)'
;DILNELQQGDIILYNKADIHARSLENEQNVSRETFLISAKTGQGFNTFLERLETIVAERFTVLESVGLTRARHKACVQKALISLENAQTNLNIAPELAGSDLRAALRQIQELAGETDIEAVLDRVFSSFCIGK
;
A
#
# COMPACT_ATOMS: atom_id res chain seq x y z
N ASP A 1 9.36 -14.77 -19.90
CA ASP A 1 7.98 -15.27 -19.82
C ASP A 1 7.29 -14.49 -18.71
N ILE A 2 6.33 -13.62 -19.03
CA ILE A 2 5.72 -12.66 -18.07
C ILE A 2 5.12 -13.40 -16.87
N LEU A 3 4.68 -14.65 -17.08
CA LEU A 3 4.14 -15.51 -16.03
C LEU A 3 5.13 -15.81 -14.89
N ASN A 4 6.43 -15.64 -15.12
CA ASN A 4 7.47 -15.83 -14.10
C ASN A 4 7.73 -14.58 -13.25
N GLU A 5 7.24 -13.41 -13.67
CA GLU A 5 7.38 -12.15 -12.92
C GLU A 5 6.20 -11.89 -11.97
N LEU A 6 5.10 -12.63 -12.13
CA LEU A 6 3.88 -12.45 -11.34
C LEU A 6 4.03 -12.94 -9.89
N GLN A 7 3.56 -12.13 -8.95
CA GLN A 7 3.58 -12.36 -7.51
C GLN A 7 2.21 -12.79 -6.96
N GLN A 8 2.18 -13.16 -5.67
CA GLN A 8 0.93 -13.49 -4.98
C GLN A 8 0.04 -12.24 -4.89
N GLY A 9 -1.22 -12.38 -5.31
CA GLY A 9 -2.18 -11.28 -5.37
C GLY A 9 -2.29 -10.62 -6.76
N ASP A 10 -1.48 -11.05 -7.73
CA ASP A 10 -1.66 -10.65 -9.12
C ASP A 10 -2.85 -11.39 -9.75
N ILE A 11 -3.54 -10.70 -10.66
CA ILE A 11 -4.71 -11.22 -11.40
C ILE A 11 -4.37 -11.27 -12.89
N ILE A 12 -4.74 -12.36 -13.54
CA ILE A 12 -4.52 -12.55 -14.98
C ILE A 12 -5.81 -12.29 -15.75
N LEU A 13 -5.74 -11.39 -16.72
CA LEU A 13 -6.83 -11.09 -17.64
C LEU A 13 -6.49 -11.60 -19.04
N TYR A 14 -7.15 -12.68 -19.46
CA TYR A 14 -7.07 -13.18 -20.83
C TYR A 14 -8.09 -12.45 -21.70
N ASN A 15 -7.60 -11.51 -22.50
CA ASN A 15 -8.41 -10.74 -23.43
C ASN A 15 -8.80 -11.54 -24.70
N LYS A 16 -9.81 -11.04 -25.42
CA LYS A 16 -10.36 -11.58 -26.68
C LYS A 16 -11.21 -12.85 -26.52
N ALA A 17 -11.94 -12.96 -25.42
CA ALA A 17 -12.89 -14.05 -25.19
C ALA A 17 -13.99 -14.15 -26.28
N ASP A 18 -14.21 -13.09 -27.06
CA ASP A 18 -15.12 -13.05 -28.20
C ASP A 18 -14.63 -13.84 -29.43
N ILE A 19 -13.32 -14.04 -29.57
CA ILE A 19 -12.70 -14.71 -30.73
C ILE A 19 -12.36 -16.17 -30.40
N HIS A 20 -11.92 -16.42 -29.17
CA HIS A 20 -11.60 -17.77 -28.69
C HIS A 20 -12.15 -17.98 -27.30
N ALA A 21 -13.09 -18.92 -27.17
CA ALA A 21 -13.48 -19.49 -25.89
C ALA A 21 -12.36 -20.43 -25.40
N ARG A 22 -11.31 -19.87 -24.80
CA ARG A 22 -10.31 -20.67 -24.07
C ARG A 22 -10.99 -21.19 -22.80
N SER A 23 -11.01 -22.50 -22.57
CA SER A 23 -11.52 -23.04 -21.30
C SER A 23 -10.50 -22.79 -20.19
N LEU A 24 -10.94 -22.28 -19.04
CA LEU A 24 -10.10 -22.05 -17.85
C LEU A 24 -9.73 -23.37 -17.13
N GLU A 25 -10.25 -24.50 -17.60
CA GLU A 25 -10.21 -25.81 -16.92
C GLU A 25 -8.79 -26.36 -16.68
N ASN A 26 -7.78 -25.93 -17.42
CA ASN A 26 -6.41 -26.47 -17.32
C ASN A 26 -5.35 -25.49 -16.79
N GLU A 27 -5.71 -24.25 -16.49
CA GLU A 27 -4.75 -23.22 -16.03
C GLU A 27 -5.26 -22.47 -14.78
N GLN A 28 -5.91 -23.19 -13.87
CA GLN A 28 -5.97 -22.74 -12.48
C GLN A 28 -4.57 -22.88 -11.90
N ASN A 29 -3.72 -21.88 -12.17
CA ASN A 29 -2.50 -21.71 -11.42
C ASN A 29 -2.94 -21.45 -9.98
N VAL A 30 -2.78 -22.43 -9.09
CA VAL A 30 -3.42 -22.49 -7.75
C VAL A 30 -3.12 -21.26 -6.86
N SER A 31 -2.17 -20.42 -7.26
CA SER A 31 -1.76 -19.16 -6.61
C SER A 31 -2.34 -17.88 -7.27
N ARG A 32 -3.06 -17.98 -8.39
CA ARG A 32 -3.43 -16.83 -9.25
C ARG A 32 -4.87 -16.93 -9.74
N GLU A 33 -5.60 -15.83 -9.62
CA GLU A 33 -6.96 -15.71 -10.15
C GLU A 33 -6.91 -15.30 -11.63
N THR A 34 -7.74 -15.95 -12.44
CA THR A 34 -7.72 -15.79 -13.90
C THR A 34 -9.12 -15.50 -14.42
N PHE A 35 -9.25 -14.49 -15.29
CA PHE A 35 -10.50 -14.10 -15.92
C PHE A 35 -10.37 -14.08 -17.45
N LEU A 36 -11.41 -14.52 -18.14
CA LEU A 36 -11.57 -14.32 -19.58
C LEU A 36 -12.39 -13.06 -19.80
N ILE A 37 -11.87 -12.12 -20.57
CA ILE A 37 -12.55 -10.88 -20.90
C ILE A 37 -12.52 -10.61 -22.41
N SER A 38 -13.45 -9.79 -22.89
CA SER A 38 -13.30 -9.11 -24.16
C SER A 38 -13.34 -7.61 -23.94
N ALA A 39 -12.20 -6.96 -24.14
CA ALA A 39 -12.10 -5.50 -24.11
C ALA A 39 -12.93 -4.84 -25.22
N LYS A 40 -13.30 -5.57 -26.27
CA LYS A 40 -14.10 -5.07 -27.38
C LYS A 40 -15.60 -5.10 -27.08
N THR A 41 -16.09 -6.21 -26.52
CA THR A 41 -17.53 -6.41 -26.27
C THR A 41 -17.95 -6.10 -24.84
N GLY A 42 -16.99 -5.99 -23.91
CA GLY A 42 -17.26 -5.86 -22.48
C GLY A 42 -17.57 -7.20 -21.78
N GLN A 43 -17.55 -8.32 -22.50
CA GLN A 43 -17.77 -9.64 -21.91
C GLN A 43 -16.75 -9.93 -20.79
N GLY A 44 -17.22 -10.54 -19.70
CA GLY A 44 -16.39 -10.99 -18.57
C GLY A 44 -15.99 -9.89 -17.57
N PHE A 45 -16.23 -8.61 -17.89
CA PHE A 45 -15.89 -7.51 -17.00
C PHE A 45 -16.72 -7.48 -15.71
N ASN A 46 -18.01 -7.82 -15.75
CA ASN A 46 -18.84 -7.82 -14.54
C ASN A 46 -18.28 -8.75 -13.47
N THR A 47 -17.97 -9.99 -13.82
CA THR A 47 -17.39 -10.98 -12.89
C THR A 47 -16.03 -10.54 -12.37
N PHE A 48 -15.20 -9.93 -13.21
CA PHE A 48 -13.91 -9.37 -12.79
C PHE A 48 -14.09 -8.20 -11.81
N LEU A 49 -15.03 -7.29 -12.09
CA LEU A 49 -15.33 -6.14 -11.23
C LEU A 49 -15.89 -6.57 -9.88
N GLU A 50 -16.83 -7.51 -9.84
CA GLU A 50 -17.36 -8.08 -8.59
C GLU A 50 -16.24 -8.67 -7.71
N ARG A 51 -15.27 -9.37 -8.33
CA ARG A 51 -14.12 -9.87 -7.58
C ARG A 51 -13.22 -8.73 -7.09
N LEU A 52 -12.94 -7.73 -7.93
CA LEU A 52 -12.13 -6.59 -7.55
C LEU A 52 -12.78 -5.82 -6.40
N GLU A 53 -14.10 -5.63 -6.43
CA GLU A 53 -14.88 -5.04 -5.35
C GLU A 53 -14.74 -5.85 -4.06
N THR A 54 -14.81 -7.18 -4.14
CA THR A 54 -14.60 -8.06 -2.99
C THR A 54 -13.19 -7.92 -2.41
N ILE A 55 -12.15 -7.91 -3.26
CA ILE A 55 -10.76 -7.74 -2.83
C ILE A 55 -10.56 -6.38 -2.14
N VAL A 56 -11.15 -5.32 -2.69
CA VAL A 56 -11.11 -4.00 -2.08
C VAL A 56 -11.87 -4.02 -0.75
N ALA A 57 -13.07 -4.58 -0.71
CA ALA A 57 -13.83 -4.69 0.52
C ALA A 57 -13.03 -5.42 1.60
N GLU A 58 -12.45 -6.59 1.33
CA GLU A 58 -11.62 -7.34 2.27
C GLU A 58 -10.40 -6.55 2.77
N ARG A 59 -9.71 -5.83 1.88
CA ARG A 59 -8.52 -5.03 2.25
C ARG A 59 -8.85 -3.79 3.06
N PHE A 60 -10.04 -3.21 2.88
CA PHE A 60 -10.43 -1.94 3.47
C PHE A 60 -11.45 -2.06 4.62
N THR A 61 -12.17 -3.18 4.76
CA THR A 61 -13.11 -3.41 5.87
C THR A 61 -12.42 -3.57 7.23
N VAL A 62 -11.12 -3.89 7.26
CA VAL A 62 -10.36 -4.08 8.50
C VAL A 62 -9.94 -2.75 9.16
N LEU A 63 -10.20 -1.61 8.54
CA LEU A 63 -9.81 -0.30 9.09
C LEU A 63 -10.98 0.33 9.88
N GLU A 64 -11.24 -0.15 11.09
CA GLU A 64 -11.97 0.64 12.11
C GLU A 64 -11.23 1.94 12.46
N SER A 65 -9.95 2.03 12.11
CA SER A 65 -9.10 3.21 12.29
C SER A 65 -8.88 3.94 10.97
N VAL A 66 -8.92 5.28 11.02
CA VAL A 66 -8.57 6.15 9.88
C VAL A 66 -7.17 5.79 9.39
N GLY A 67 -7.09 5.15 8.22
CA GLY A 67 -5.81 4.77 7.62
C GLY A 67 -4.92 5.97 7.32
N LEU A 68 -3.60 5.78 7.38
CA LEU A 68 -2.62 6.80 6.99
C LEU A 68 -2.65 6.99 5.47
N THR A 69 -3.42 7.96 4.98
CA THR A 69 -3.60 8.22 3.54
C THR A 69 -2.47 9.07 2.94
N ARG A 70 -1.75 9.85 3.76
CA ARG A 70 -0.66 10.72 3.31
C ARG A 70 0.68 9.99 3.37
N ALA A 71 1.43 10.02 2.27
CA ALA A 71 2.77 9.42 2.18
C ALA A 71 3.72 9.92 3.29
N ARG A 72 3.63 11.22 3.64
CA ARG A 72 4.39 11.82 4.74
C ARG A 72 4.07 11.16 6.09
N HIS A 73 2.79 11.02 6.42
CA HIS A 73 2.37 10.44 7.69
C HIS A 73 2.82 8.98 7.80
N LYS A 74 2.69 8.22 6.70
CA LYS A 74 3.22 6.86 6.61
C LYS A 74 4.74 6.82 6.87
N ALA A 75 5.50 7.72 6.25
CA ALA A 75 6.94 7.78 6.44
C ALA A 75 7.34 8.11 7.89
N CYS A 76 6.66 9.07 8.54
CA CYS A 76 6.89 9.38 9.96
C CYS A 76 6.63 8.17 10.86
N VAL A 77 5.50 7.48 10.67
CA VAL A 77 5.15 6.29 11.47
C VAL A 77 6.13 5.13 11.23
N GLN A 78 6.54 4.89 9.98
CA GLN A 78 7.54 3.86 9.67
C GLN A 78 8.89 4.15 10.34
N LYS A 79 9.37 5.39 10.29
CA LYS A 79 10.61 5.79 10.97
C LYS A 79 10.48 5.68 12.49
N ALA A 80 9.35 6.08 13.06
CA ALA A 80 9.09 5.95 14.48
C ALA A 80 9.11 4.47 14.92
N LEU A 81 8.49 3.58 14.15
CA LEU A 81 8.47 2.14 14.42
C LEU A 81 9.89 1.56 14.43
N ILE A 82 10.70 1.86 13.41
CA ILE A 82 12.10 1.40 13.34
C ILE A 82 12.89 1.87 14.59
N SER A 83 12.73 3.12 15.00
CA SER A 83 13.37 3.63 16.21
C SER A 83 12.88 2.93 17.48
N LEU A 84 11.59 2.59 17.58
CA LEU A 84 11.07 1.84 18.73
C LEU A 84 11.60 0.41 18.79
N GLU A 85 11.69 -0.28 17.64
CA GLU A 85 12.28 -1.62 17.54
C GLU A 85 13.75 -1.62 17.97
N ASN A 86 14.52 -0.61 17.55
CA ASN A 86 15.90 -0.41 17.99
C ASN A 86 15.97 -0.14 19.49
N ALA A 87 15.12 0.73 20.02
CA ALA A 87 15.07 1.03 21.46
C ALA A 87 14.76 -0.23 22.28
N GLN A 88 13.80 -1.05 21.84
CA GLN A 88 13.45 -2.30 22.49
C GLN A 88 14.63 -3.28 22.50
N THR A 89 15.34 -3.41 21.37
CA THR A 89 16.53 -4.26 21.25
C THR A 89 17.66 -3.79 22.18
N ASN A 90 17.87 -2.49 22.27
CA ASN A 90 18.97 -1.88 23.03
C ASN A 90 18.67 -1.75 24.53
N LEU A 91 17.42 -1.89 24.97
CA LEU A 91 16.98 -1.53 26.32
C LEU A 91 17.80 -2.20 27.44
N ASN A 92 18.11 -3.49 27.28
CA ASN A 92 18.84 -4.28 28.28
C ASN A 92 20.36 -4.30 28.06
N ILE A 93 20.84 -3.82 26.92
CA ILE A 93 22.25 -3.91 26.50
C ILE A 93 22.93 -2.56 26.60
N ALA A 94 22.26 -1.51 26.12
CA ALA A 94 22.74 -0.14 26.08
C ALA A 94 21.57 0.83 26.32
N PRO A 95 21.17 1.04 27.59
CA PRO A 95 20.05 1.91 27.94
C PRO A 95 20.17 3.34 27.41
N GLU A 96 21.40 3.86 27.30
CA GLU A 96 21.67 5.19 26.74
C GLU A 96 21.36 5.27 25.24
N LEU A 97 21.68 4.20 24.48
CA LEU A 97 21.32 4.10 23.07
C LEU A 97 19.81 3.94 22.91
N ALA A 98 19.18 3.10 23.74
CA ALA A 98 17.72 2.98 23.76
C ALA A 98 17.04 4.32 24.06
N GLY A 99 17.57 5.12 24.98
CA GLY A 99 17.08 6.46 25.25
C GLY A 99 17.22 7.41 24.05
N SER A 100 18.30 7.29 23.27
CA SER A 100 18.47 8.04 22.02
C SER A 100 17.45 7.62 20.95
N ASP A 101 17.23 6.31 20.81
CA ASP A 101 16.25 5.73 19.89
C ASP A 101 14.81 6.16 20.24
N LEU A 102 14.45 6.17 21.53
CA LEU A 102 13.16 6.69 22.01
C LEU A 102 12.97 8.17 21.66
N ARG A 103 14.01 9.00 21.84
CA ARG A 103 13.95 10.42 21.41
C ARG A 103 13.79 10.55 19.90
N ALA A 104 14.39 9.67 19.11
CA ALA A 104 14.22 9.66 17.67
C ALA A 104 12.78 9.30 17.27
N ALA A 105 12.20 8.27 17.88
CA ALA A 105 10.79 7.92 17.70
C ALA A 105 9.86 9.09 18.05
N LEU A 106 10.09 9.75 19.19
CA LEU A 106 9.29 10.90 19.61
C LEU A 106 9.33 12.05 18.60
N ARG A 107 10.51 12.38 18.05
CA ARG A 107 10.62 13.42 17.00
C ARG A 107 9.79 13.11 15.76
N GLN A 108 9.72 11.84 15.36
CA GLN A 108 8.90 11.44 14.20
C GLN A 108 7.39 11.55 14.48
N ILE A 109 6.99 11.30 15.74
CA ILE A 109 5.60 11.50 16.18
C ILE A 109 5.25 13.00 16.25
N GLN A 110 6.18 13.84 16.72
CA GLN A 110 6.02 15.29 16.70
C GLN A 110 5.86 15.81 15.27
N GLU A 111 6.69 15.34 14.34
CA GLU A 111 6.56 15.69 12.91
C GLU A 111 5.21 15.23 12.33
N LEU A 112 4.74 14.05 12.71
CA LEU A 112 3.40 13.55 12.34
C LEU A 112 2.30 14.49 12.87
N ALA A 113 2.42 14.94 14.13
CA ALA A 113 1.50 15.86 14.79
C ALA A 113 1.62 17.32 14.29
N GLY A 114 2.66 17.64 13.50
CA GLY A 114 2.90 18.99 12.97
C GLY A 114 3.70 19.89 13.92
N GLU A 115 4.32 19.34 14.96
CA GLU A 115 5.13 20.08 15.95
C GLU A 115 6.59 20.32 15.51
N THR A 116 6.90 20.18 14.22
CA THR A 116 8.24 20.45 13.68
C THR A 116 8.18 21.63 12.71
N ASP A 117 9.18 22.50 12.84
CA ASP A 117 9.45 23.73 12.07
C ASP A 117 8.44 24.06 10.96
N ILE A 118 7.55 24.99 11.29
CA ILE A 118 6.41 25.43 10.46
C ILE A 118 6.88 25.81 9.05
N GLU A 119 8.09 26.34 8.92
CA GLU A 119 8.65 26.81 7.66
C GLU A 119 8.91 25.68 6.65
N ALA A 120 9.46 24.55 7.09
CA ALA A 120 9.74 23.40 6.21
C ALA A 120 8.46 22.67 5.75
N VAL A 121 7.43 22.68 6.58
CA VAL A 121 6.11 22.09 6.25
C VAL A 121 5.37 22.96 5.24
N LEU A 122 5.37 24.29 5.42
CA LEU A 122 4.70 25.22 4.51
C LEU A 122 5.32 25.17 3.10
N ASP A 123 6.65 25.24 2.98
CA ASP A 123 7.32 25.19 1.67
C ASP A 123 7.00 23.92 0.89
N ARG A 124 6.93 22.78 1.58
CA ARG A 124 6.62 21.49 0.97
C ARG A 124 5.15 21.38 0.56
N VAL A 125 4.24 21.86 1.40
CA VAL A 125 2.79 21.87 1.13
C VAL A 125 2.53 22.76 -0.09
N PHE A 126 3.07 23.98 -0.11
CA PHE A 126 2.88 24.95 -1.20
C PHE A 126 3.59 24.59 -2.51
N SER A 127 4.67 23.79 -2.47
CA SER A 127 5.32 23.29 -3.69
C SER A 127 4.46 22.39 -4.57
N SER A 128 3.37 21.83 -4.01
CA SER A 128 2.43 20.95 -4.73
C SER A 128 1.18 21.67 -5.25
N PHE A 129 1.02 22.95 -4.92
CA PHE A 129 -0.08 23.77 -5.43
C PHE A 129 0.38 24.53 -6.68
N CYS A 130 -0.42 24.47 -7.73
CA CYS A 130 -0.24 25.37 -8.87
C CYS A 130 -0.34 26.83 -8.38
N ILE A 131 0.54 27.70 -8.90
CA ILE A 131 0.53 29.13 -8.59
C ILE A 131 -0.86 29.70 -8.89
N GLY A 132 -1.53 30.23 -7.85
CA GLY A 132 -2.86 30.84 -7.97
C GLY A 132 -3.98 30.15 -7.19
N LYS A 133 -3.69 29.46 -6.09
CA LYS A 133 -4.69 29.04 -5.09
C LYS A 133 -4.49 29.74 -3.77
#